data_AF-A0A345I009-F1
#
_entry.id   AF-A0A345I009-F1
#
_cell.length_a   1.000
_cell.length_b   1.000
_cell.length_c   1.000
_cell.angle_alpha   90.00
_cell.angle_beta   90.00
_cell.angle_gamma   90.00
#
_symmetry.space_group_name_H-M   'P 1'
#
loop_
_entity.id
_entity.type
_entity.pdbx_description
1 polymer ?
#
loop_
_entity_poly.entity_id
_entity_poly.type
_entity_poly.pdbx_seq_one_letter_code
_entity_poly.pdbx_strand_id
1 'polypeptide(L)'
;MELQALPSRIGQVRRIISAQLRYWHLDPLIDYAALGVTELLTNVHRHAQPDKLCTVDIELLLERLTVSVSDHDPRLPAVNDAGPFDTGGRGLALIAAVSESWGMRRRGDTGKSIWFTLPAPPAALALPLRPVYGATTDGPFPGAEFGPAAVDHSSAAARSAVVG
;
A
#
# COMPACT_ATOMS: atom_id res chain seq x y z
N MET A 1 11.38 15.25 -1.26
CA MET A 1 12.74 15.08 -1.86
C MET A 1 12.83 15.92 -3.12
N GLU A 2 13.81 16.82 -3.25
CA GLU A 2 14.00 17.62 -4.47
C GLU A 2 15.02 16.97 -5.42
N LEU A 3 14.73 16.97 -6.72
CA LEU A 3 15.63 16.46 -7.76
C LEU A 3 15.31 17.05 -9.14
N GLN A 4 16.26 16.88 -10.05
CA GLN A 4 16.01 17.02 -11.48
C GLN A 4 15.55 15.68 -12.08
N ALA A 5 14.42 15.67 -12.78
CA ALA A 5 13.84 14.46 -13.37
C ALA A 5 14.63 13.98 -14.60
N LEU A 6 15.85 13.47 -14.40
CA LEU A 6 16.67 12.83 -15.43
C LEU A 6 16.52 11.31 -15.38
N PRO A 7 16.64 10.56 -16.49
CA PRO A 7 16.43 9.11 -16.50
C PRO A 7 17.24 8.34 -15.43
N SER A 8 18.49 8.76 -15.19
CA SER A 8 19.34 8.17 -14.13
C SER A 8 18.81 8.43 -12.72
N ARG A 9 18.21 9.60 -12.48
CA ARG A 9 17.59 9.98 -11.21
C ARG A 9 16.26 9.27 -10.98
N ILE A 10 15.46 9.04 -12.02
CA ILE A 10 14.21 8.29 -11.90
C ILE A 10 14.46 6.88 -11.33
N GLY A 11 15.49 6.19 -11.84
CA GLY A 11 15.89 4.88 -11.31
C GLY A 11 16.43 4.92 -9.87
N GLN A 12 16.97 6.05 -9.41
CA GLN A 12 17.37 6.25 -8.01
C GLN A 12 16.14 6.48 -7.13
N VAL A 13 15.21 7.34 -7.56
CA VAL A 13 13.95 7.61 -6.85
C VAL A 13 13.16 6.32 -6.65
N ARG A 14 13.01 5.50 -7.68
CA ARG A 14 12.33 4.19 -7.56
C ARG A 14 12.92 3.32 -6.45
N ARG A 15 14.26 3.26 -6.36
CA ARG A 15 14.96 2.49 -5.32
C ARG A 15 14.76 3.09 -3.92
N ILE A 16 14.82 4.41 -3.80
CA ILE A 16 14.59 5.13 -2.53
C ILE A 16 13.18 4.86 -2.02
N ILE A 17 12.18 4.99 -2.88
CA ILE A 17 10.78 4.76 -2.54
C ILE A 17 10.55 3.30 -2.15
N SER A 18 11.09 2.36 -2.92
CA SER A 18 11.01 0.94 -2.60
C SER A 18 11.61 0.64 -1.21
N ALA A 19 12.76 1.24 -0.89
CA ALA A 19 13.38 1.08 0.42
C ALA A 19 12.54 1.69 1.55
N GLN A 20 11.96 2.88 1.33
CA GLN A 20 11.10 3.54 2.30
C GLN A 20 9.84 2.72 2.60
N LEU A 21 9.22 2.14 1.56
CA LEU A 21 8.03 1.31 1.73
C LEU A 21 8.33 -0.02 2.44
N ARG A 22 9.48 -0.65 2.18
CA ARG A 22 9.93 -1.80 2.99
C ARG A 22 10.13 -1.43 4.45
N TYR A 23 10.70 -0.26 4.71
CA TYR A 23 10.88 0.24 6.08
C TYR A 23 9.55 0.48 6.80
N TRP A 24 8.49 0.84 6.06
CA TRP A 24 7.12 0.96 6.58
C TRP A 24 6.32 -0.36 6.54
N HIS A 25 6.94 -1.48 6.16
CA HIS A 25 6.27 -2.78 5.99
C HIS A 25 5.11 -2.77 4.97
N LEU A 26 5.26 -1.98 3.91
CA LEU A 26 4.31 -1.82 2.80
C LEU A 26 4.79 -2.52 1.52
N ASP A 27 5.41 -3.69 1.64
CA ASP A 27 5.96 -4.47 0.52
C ASP A 27 4.98 -4.67 -0.66
N PRO A 28 3.69 -4.96 -0.44
CA PRO A 28 2.72 -5.12 -1.53
C PRO A 28 2.49 -3.85 -2.37
N LEU A 29 2.83 -2.67 -1.84
CA LEU A 29 2.63 -1.39 -2.52
C LEU A 29 3.83 -0.94 -3.35
N ILE A 30 4.97 -1.63 -3.25
CA ILE A 30 6.23 -1.20 -3.88
C ILE A 30 6.08 -1.05 -5.38
N ASP A 31 5.54 -2.06 -6.06
CA ASP A 31 5.46 -2.05 -7.52
C ASP A 31 4.50 -0.97 -8.03
N TYR A 32 3.37 -0.77 -7.35
CA TYR A 32 2.40 0.26 -7.69
C TYR A 32 2.95 1.68 -7.46
N ALA A 33 3.61 1.91 -6.32
CA ALA A 33 4.22 3.20 -6.03
C ALA A 33 5.40 3.50 -6.97
N ALA A 34 6.22 2.49 -7.26
CA ALA A 34 7.34 2.57 -8.20
C ALA A 34 6.88 2.85 -9.64
N LEU A 35 5.78 2.26 -10.07
CA LEU A 35 5.16 2.56 -11.37
C LEU A 35 4.67 4.00 -11.38
N GLY A 36 3.81 4.38 -10.43
CA GLY A 36 3.20 5.72 -10.40
C GLY A 36 4.23 6.85 -10.35
N VAL A 37 5.26 6.72 -9.51
CA VAL A 37 6.34 7.73 -9.47
C VAL A 37 7.17 7.77 -10.75
N THR A 38 7.38 6.63 -11.42
CA THR A 38 8.11 6.59 -12.68
C THR A 38 7.33 7.31 -13.78
N GLU A 39 6.01 7.09 -13.85
CA GLU A 39 5.14 7.79 -14.80
C GLU A 39 5.10 9.30 -14.53
N LEU A 40 4.94 9.72 -13.26
CA LEU A 40 4.95 11.13 -12.91
C LEU A 40 6.30 11.81 -13.21
N LEU A 41 7.42 11.19 -12.85
CA LEU A 41 8.74 11.74 -13.15
C LEU A 41 9.06 11.73 -14.64
N THR A 42 8.56 10.75 -15.39
CA THR A 42 8.69 10.73 -16.86
C THR A 42 7.89 11.87 -17.48
N ASN A 43 6.71 12.16 -16.94
CA ASN A 43 5.91 13.31 -17.35
C ASN A 43 6.67 14.64 -17.09
N VAL A 44 7.25 14.81 -15.90
CA VAL A 44 8.12 15.96 -15.59
C VAL A 44 9.31 16.01 -16.57
N HIS A 45 10.02 14.91 -16.78
CA HIS A 45 11.19 14.85 -17.66
C HIS A 45 10.88 15.31 -19.10
N ARG A 46 9.72 14.89 -19.62
CA ARG A 46 9.29 15.15 -21.00
C ARG A 46 8.72 16.55 -21.16
N HIS A 47 7.99 17.04 -20.17
CA HIS A 47 7.14 18.21 -20.34
C HIS A 47 7.55 19.42 -19.52
N ALA A 48 8.14 19.27 -18.32
CA ALA A 48 8.48 20.41 -17.47
C ALA A 48 9.63 21.23 -18.09
N GLN A 49 9.41 22.54 -18.22
CA GLN A 49 10.40 23.50 -18.70
C GLN A 49 10.50 24.67 -17.71
N PRO A 50 11.67 25.30 -17.55
CA PRO A 50 12.92 25.05 -18.29
C PRO A 50 13.85 24.00 -17.65
N ASP A 51 13.76 23.76 -16.34
CA ASP A 51 14.83 23.13 -15.54
C ASP A 51 14.56 21.67 -15.14
N LYS A 52 13.32 21.18 -15.33
CA LYS A 52 12.87 19.83 -14.92
C LYS A 52 13.05 19.56 -13.43
N LEU A 53 13.14 20.61 -12.63
CA LEU A 53 13.21 20.50 -11.18
C LEU A 53 11.84 20.11 -10.64
N CYS A 54 11.86 19.14 -9.72
CA CYS A 54 10.66 18.65 -9.09
C CYS A 54 10.92 18.17 -7.67
N THR A 55 9.85 18.16 -6.88
CA THR A 55 9.83 17.61 -5.53
C THR A 55 8.94 16.37 -5.50
N VAL A 56 9.49 15.25 -5.04
CA VAL A 56 8.76 14.01 -4.79
C VAL A 56 8.54 13.87 -3.29
N ASP A 57 7.29 13.83 -2.87
CA ASP A 57 6.91 13.67 -1.46
C ASP A 57 6.06 12.42 -1.28
N ILE A 58 6.32 11.70 -0.20
CA ILE A 58 5.59 10.50 0.19
C ILE A 58 5.11 10.66 1.61
N GLU A 59 3.83 10.41 1.81
CA GLU A 59 3.17 10.51 3.09
C GLU A 59 2.35 9.25 3.34
N LEU A 60 2.43 8.72 4.56
CA LEU A 60 1.57 7.63 5.03
C LEU A 60 0.69 8.16 6.15
N LEU A 61 -0.61 8.27 5.91
CA LEU A 61 -1.57 8.80 6.87
C LEU A 61 -2.81 7.88 6.94
N LEU A 62 -3.15 7.41 8.14
CA LEU A 62 -4.39 6.67 8.46
C LEU A 62 -4.71 5.41 7.62
N GLU A 63 -3.77 4.79 6.89
CA GLU A 63 -3.99 3.71 5.87
C GLU A 63 -3.98 4.20 4.41
N ARG A 64 -3.51 5.41 4.17
CA ARG A 64 -3.35 5.96 2.83
C ARG A 64 -1.91 6.34 2.57
N LEU A 65 -1.30 5.67 1.60
CA LEU A 65 -0.02 6.09 1.05
C LEU A 65 -0.30 7.12 -0.05
N THR A 66 0.15 8.36 0.14
CA THR A 66 0.08 9.42 -0.85
C THR A 66 1.45 9.66 -1.43
N VAL A 67 1.57 9.63 -2.75
CA VAL A 67 2.79 10.01 -3.47
C VAL A 67 2.45 11.23 -4.31
N SER A 68 3.22 12.30 -4.15
CA SER A 68 3.06 13.53 -4.92
C SER A 68 4.36 13.93 -5.61
N VAL A 69 4.22 14.47 -6.82
CA VAL A 69 5.31 15.05 -7.60
C VAL A 69 4.91 16.46 -7.98
N SER A 70 5.74 17.42 -7.59
CA SER A 70 5.51 18.84 -7.81
C SER A 70 6.58 19.40 -8.72
N ASP A 71 6.20 20.09 -9.79
CA ASP A 71 7.12 20.76 -10.72
C ASP A 71 6.80 22.27 -10.81
N HIS A 72 7.74 23.02 -11.37
CA HIS A 72 7.63 24.48 -11.53
C HIS A 72 6.94 24.92 -12.84
N ASP A 73 6.26 24.00 -13.52
CA ASP A 73 5.61 24.27 -14.80
C ASP A 73 4.07 24.28 -14.62
N PRO A 74 3.40 25.43 -14.78
CA PRO A 74 1.96 25.54 -14.58
C PRO A 74 1.15 24.82 -15.68
N ARG A 75 1.78 24.37 -16.77
CA ARG A 75 1.08 23.66 -17.85
C ARG A 75 0.48 22.37 -17.32
N LEU A 76 -0.83 22.26 -17.48
CA LEU A 76 -1.57 21.06 -17.12
C LEU A 76 -1.20 19.93 -18.10
N PRO A 77 -0.90 18.72 -17.63
CA PRO A 77 -0.81 17.56 -18.50
C PRO A 77 -2.15 17.34 -19.20
N ALA A 78 -2.12 17.19 -20.52
CA ALA A 78 -3.27 16.72 -21.26
C ALA A 78 -3.50 15.24 -20.91
N VAL A 79 -4.67 14.92 -20.36
CA VAL A 79 -5.14 13.53 -20.25
C VAL A 79 -5.55 13.12 -21.65
N ASN A 80 -4.57 12.68 -22.46
CA ASN A 80 -4.87 12.16 -23.78
C ASN A 80 -5.26 10.69 -23.65
N ASP A 81 -6.38 10.31 -24.28
CA ASP A 81 -6.67 8.91 -24.62
C ASP A 81 -5.63 8.45 -25.64
N ALA A 82 -4.48 8.02 -25.13
CA ALA A 82 -3.41 7.46 -25.92
C ALA A 82 -3.92 6.21 -26.64
N GLY A 83 -3.92 6.24 -27.97
CA GLY A 83 -4.26 5.08 -28.77
C GLY A 83 -3.30 3.89 -28.51
N PRO A 84 -3.67 2.66 -28.94
CA PRO A 84 -2.91 1.44 -28.68
C PRO A 84 -1.47 1.43 -29.24
N PHE A 85 -1.11 2.39 -30.10
CA PHE A 85 0.24 2.57 -30.64
C PHE A 85 0.91 3.90 -30.23
N ASP A 86 0.22 4.76 -29.49
CA ASP A 86 0.82 6.01 -29.01
C ASP A 86 1.81 5.72 -27.87
N THR A 87 3.01 6.29 -28.00
CA THR A 87 4.10 6.17 -27.01
C THR A 87 4.03 7.28 -25.96
N GLY A 88 3.13 8.25 -26.12
CA GLY A 88 2.78 9.29 -25.13
C GLY A 88 1.43 9.06 -24.46
N GLY A 89 1.14 9.79 -23.37
CA GLY A 89 -0.21 9.93 -22.81
C GLY A 89 -0.72 8.82 -21.89
N ARG A 90 -0.12 7.63 -21.87
CA ARG A 90 -0.59 6.51 -21.01
C ARG A 90 -0.28 6.68 -19.53
N GLY A 91 0.69 7.52 -19.15
CA GLY A 91 1.18 7.58 -17.77
C GLY A 91 0.09 7.92 -16.75
N LEU A 92 -0.77 8.89 -17.06
CA LEU A 92 -1.90 9.22 -16.18
C LEU A 92 -2.98 8.15 -16.17
N ALA A 93 -3.22 7.46 -17.29
CA ALA A 93 -4.15 6.33 -17.34
C ALA A 93 -3.66 5.14 -16.52
N LEU A 94 -2.35 4.86 -16.55
CA LEU A 94 -1.73 3.84 -15.69
C LEU A 94 -1.86 4.20 -14.21
N ILE A 95 -1.57 5.45 -13.85
CA ILE A 95 -1.77 5.94 -12.49
C ILE A 95 -3.23 5.80 -12.08
N ALA A 96 -4.18 6.18 -12.94
CA ALA A 96 -5.60 6.03 -12.68
C ALA A 96 -6.02 4.57 -12.47
N ALA A 97 -5.42 3.64 -13.21
CA ALA A 97 -5.73 2.22 -13.10
C ALA A 97 -5.16 1.55 -11.83
N VAL A 98 -4.04 2.04 -11.29
CA VAL A 98 -3.38 1.42 -10.13
C VAL A 98 -3.62 2.14 -8.80
N SER A 99 -4.19 3.34 -8.84
CA SER A 99 -4.43 4.16 -7.65
C SER A 99 -5.88 4.06 -7.17
N GLU A 100 -6.09 4.25 -5.87
CA GLU A 100 -7.43 4.41 -5.31
C GLU A 100 -8.03 5.77 -5.69
N SER A 101 -7.19 6.80 -5.64
CA SER A 101 -7.52 8.13 -6.15
C SER A 101 -6.26 8.84 -6.59
N TRP A 102 -6.40 9.74 -7.55
CA TRP A 102 -5.34 10.61 -8.02
C TRP A 102 -5.92 11.98 -8.36
N GLY A 103 -5.06 12.97 -8.44
CA GLY A 103 -5.48 14.31 -8.78
C GLY A 103 -4.34 15.26 -9.03
N MET A 104 -4.69 16.51 -9.24
CA MET A 104 -3.76 17.58 -9.49
C MET A 104 -4.17 18.82 -8.71
N ARG A 105 -3.17 19.51 -8.17
CA ARG A 105 -3.32 20.80 -7.50
C ARG A 105 -2.37 21.80 -8.12
N ARG A 106 -2.89 22.95 -8.55
CA ARG A 106 -2.06 24.09 -8.95
C ARG A 106 -1.36 24.68 -7.73
N ARG A 107 -0.09 25.06 -7.90
CA ARG A 107 0.71 25.75 -6.89
C ARG A 107 0.91 27.20 -7.36
N GLY A 108 -0.16 28.00 -7.27
CA GLY A 108 -0.20 29.33 -7.86
C GLY A 108 0.03 29.30 -9.38
N ASP A 109 0.66 30.33 -9.90
CA ASP A 109 0.99 30.47 -11.33
C ASP A 109 2.34 29.85 -11.70
N THR A 110 3.06 29.27 -10.73
CA THR A 110 4.46 28.88 -10.88
C THR A 110 4.69 27.37 -10.79
N GLY A 111 3.62 26.57 -10.77
CA GLY A 111 3.79 25.13 -10.74
C GLY A 111 2.52 24.34 -10.55
N LYS A 112 2.69 23.03 -10.56
CA LYS A 112 1.63 22.05 -10.30
C LYS A 112 2.16 20.93 -9.43
N SER A 113 1.24 20.28 -8.74
CA SER A 113 1.48 19.06 -7.99
C SER A 113 0.50 18.00 -8.48
N ILE A 114 1.01 16.87 -8.92
CA ILE A 114 0.20 15.71 -9.28
C ILE A 114 0.43 14.66 -8.20
N TRP A 115 -0.64 14.04 -7.74
CA TRP A 115 -0.60 13.07 -6.66
C TRP A 115 -1.46 11.86 -6.98
N PHE A 116 -1.11 10.73 -6.38
CA PHE A 116 -1.93 9.54 -6.36
C PHE A 116 -1.85 8.88 -4.99
N THR A 117 -2.85 8.06 -4.69
CA THR A 117 -2.98 7.37 -3.41
C THR A 117 -3.14 5.89 -3.60
N LEU A 118 -2.56 5.12 -2.70
CA LEU A 118 -2.66 3.68 -2.63
C LEU A 118 -3.23 3.30 -1.25
N PRO A 119 -4.12 2.30 -1.19
CA PRO A 119 -4.64 1.79 0.07
C PRO A 119 -3.51 1.04 0.78
N ALA A 120 -3.05 1.58 1.90
CA ALA A 120 -2.06 0.92 2.73
C ALA A 120 -2.78 0.01 3.73
N PRO A 121 -2.38 -1.26 3.88
CA PRO A 121 -2.92 -2.08 4.95
C PRO A 121 -2.69 -1.37 6.29
N PRO A 122 -3.62 -1.50 7.26
CA PRO A 122 -3.35 -1.08 8.62
C PRO A 122 -2.01 -1.64 9.03
N ALA A 123 -1.20 -0.83 9.71
CA ALA A 123 -0.01 -1.32 10.36
C ALA A 123 -0.48 -2.41 11.32
N ALA A 124 -0.43 -3.67 10.89
CA ALA A 124 -0.78 -4.77 11.73
C ALA A 124 0.13 -4.58 12.93
N LEU A 125 -0.47 -4.33 14.09
CA LEU A 125 0.25 -4.45 15.34
C LEU A 125 0.80 -5.87 15.26
N ALA A 126 2.09 -5.98 14.94
CA ALA A 126 2.83 -7.20 15.03
C ALA A 126 2.97 -7.46 16.52
N LEU A 127 1.84 -7.69 17.19
CA LEU A 127 1.81 -8.49 18.38
C LEU A 127 2.39 -9.80 17.87
N PRO A 128 3.58 -10.21 18.33
CA PRO A 128 3.97 -11.57 18.10
C PRO A 128 2.78 -12.39 18.61
N LEU A 129 2.18 -13.21 17.73
CA LEU A 129 1.39 -14.33 18.17
C LEU A 129 2.35 -15.11 19.06
N ARG A 130 2.37 -14.79 20.36
CA ARG A 130 3.04 -15.61 21.34
C ARG A 130 2.32 -16.93 21.17
N PRO A 131 2.99 -17.99 20.70
CA PRO A 131 2.39 -19.29 20.84
C PRO A 131 2.08 -19.40 22.33
N VAL A 132 0.82 -19.58 22.69
CA VAL A 132 0.46 -20.00 24.05
C VAL A 132 1.03 -21.41 24.16
N TYR A 133 2.31 -21.49 24.50
CA TYR A 133 3.00 -22.73 24.80
C TYR A 133 2.49 -23.14 26.18
N GLY A 134 1.42 -23.94 26.21
CA GLY A 134 0.84 -24.38 27.48
C GLY A 134 -0.62 -24.86 27.48
N ALA A 135 -1.23 -25.21 26.35
CA ALA A 135 -2.52 -25.92 26.35
C ALA A 135 -2.38 -27.47 26.28
N THR A 136 -1.19 -27.99 26.59
CA THR A 136 -0.99 -29.41 26.90
C THR A 136 -0.40 -29.47 28.28
N THR A 137 -1.24 -29.75 29.27
CA THR A 137 -0.83 -30.07 30.63
C THR A 137 -0.10 -31.40 30.61
N ASP A 138 1.21 -31.36 30.37
CA ASP A 138 2.17 -32.34 30.89
C ASP A 138 3.33 -31.54 31.50
N GLY A 139 2.99 -30.75 32.52
CA GLY A 139 3.98 -30.13 33.40
C GLY A 139 4.57 -31.18 34.35
N PRO A 140 5.68 -30.87 35.05
CA PRO A 140 6.47 -31.81 35.83
C PRO A 140 5.84 -32.20 37.17
N PHE A 141 4.54 -31.96 37.36
CA PHE A 141 3.82 -32.34 38.56
C PHE A 141 3.42 -33.81 38.44
N PRO A 142 3.93 -34.71 39.31
CA PRO A 142 3.58 -36.12 39.26
C PRO A 142 2.06 -36.28 39.37
N GLY A 143 1.48 -37.06 38.46
CA GLY A 143 0.05 -37.28 38.35
C GLY A 143 -0.57 -37.70 39.67
N ALA A 144 -1.51 -36.90 40.16
CA ALA A 144 -2.44 -37.34 41.18
C ALA A 144 -3.37 -38.39 40.56
N GLU A 145 -3.34 -39.60 41.11
CA GLU A 145 -4.15 -40.73 40.67
C GLU A 145 -5.65 -40.39 40.77
N PHE A 146 -6.35 -40.44 39.64
CA PHE A 146 -7.81 -40.35 39.61
C PHE A 146 -8.40 -41.74 39.89
N GLY A 147 -8.95 -41.93 41.09
CA GLY A 147 -9.81 -43.07 41.42
C GLY A 147 -11.19 -42.96 40.78
N PRO A 148 -11.83 -44.05 40.33
CA PRO A 148 -13.13 -43.98 39.68
C PRO A 148 -14.23 -43.95 40.74
N ALA A 149 -14.90 -42.80 40.90
CA ALA A 149 -16.18 -42.74 41.57
C ALA A 149 -17.29 -42.86 40.50
N ALA A 150 -17.95 -44.03 40.51
CA ALA A 150 -19.15 -44.31 39.74
C ALA A 150 -20.24 -43.28 40.05
N VAL A 151 -20.87 -42.76 39.00
CA VAL A 151 -22.17 -42.08 39.12
C VAL A 151 -23.10 -42.72 38.11
N ASP A 152 -24.02 -43.51 38.67
CA ASP A 152 -25.20 -44.08 38.05
C ASP A 152 -26.24 -42.97 37.82
N HIS A 153 -26.70 -42.77 36.58
CA HIS A 153 -27.99 -42.16 36.31
C HIS A 153 -28.65 -42.83 35.10
N SER A 154 -29.64 -43.65 35.43
CA SER A 154 -30.67 -44.25 34.60
C SER A 154 -31.43 -43.27 33.68
N SER A 155 -31.50 -43.66 32.40
CA SER A 155 -32.61 -43.59 31.43
C SER A 155 -33.69 -42.49 31.53
N ALA A 156 -33.84 -41.71 30.45
CA ALA A 156 -35.12 -41.60 29.72
C ALA A 156 -34.92 -41.05 28.28
N ALA A 157 -35.58 -41.70 27.32
CA ALA A 157 -35.58 -41.38 25.90
C ALA A 157 -36.61 -40.31 25.52
N ALA A 158 -36.33 -39.52 24.48
CA ALA A 158 -37.35 -39.04 23.53
C ALA A 158 -36.69 -38.54 22.22
N ARG A 159 -37.22 -39.02 21.09
CA ARG A 159 -36.85 -38.66 19.72
C ARG A 159 -37.70 -37.49 19.20
N SER A 160 -37.13 -36.78 18.22
CA SER A 160 -37.76 -36.38 16.93
C SER A 160 -38.19 -34.92 16.72
N ALA A 161 -37.55 -34.33 15.69
CA ALA A 161 -38.01 -33.46 14.58
C ALA A 161 -39.30 -32.61 14.70
N VAL A 162 -39.24 -31.35 14.23
CA VAL A 162 -39.90 -30.87 12.97
C VAL A 162 -39.68 -29.36 12.73
N VAL A 163 -39.41 -29.05 11.46
CA VAL A 163 -39.64 -27.85 10.62
C VAL A 163 -40.32 -26.62 11.21
N GLY A 164 -39.77 -25.44 10.88
CA GLY A 164 -40.47 -24.17 10.68
C GLY A 164 -39.86 -23.44 9.50
#